data_AF-A0A6A6ERQ7-F1
#
_entry.id   AF-A0A6A6ERQ7-F1
#
_cell.length_a   1.000
_cell.length_b   1.000
_cell.length_c   1.000
_cell.angle_alpha   90.00
_cell.angle_beta   90.00
_cell.angle_gamma   90.00
#
_symmetry.space_group_name_H-M   'P 1'
#
loop_
_entity.id
_entity.type
_entity.pdbx_description
1 polymer ?
#
loop_
_entity_poly.entity_id
_entity_poly.type
_entity_poly.pdbx_seq_one_letter_code
_entity_poly.pdbx_strand_id
1 'polypeptide(L)'
;MYSIYKSAYLTLAASKTEDSSSGLYSEESWTFETQRIKSADGIDGLGTVYAWKALDHPLHASWEETREEFPLLQRAWVYQERLLSRQILHFMKDELVWEC
;
A
#
# COMPACT_ATOMS: atom_id res chain seq x y z
N MET A 1 -26.19 0.80 1.57
CA MET A 1 -24.71 0.90 1.52
C MET A 1 -24.18 2.02 2.43
N TYR A 2 -24.75 3.24 2.43
CA TYR A 2 -24.31 4.34 3.30
C TYR A 2 -24.10 3.98 4.77
N SER A 3 -25.10 3.37 5.40
CA SER A 3 -25.05 2.98 6.82
C SER A 3 -23.95 1.96 7.11
N ILE A 4 -23.55 1.15 6.13
CA ILE A 4 -22.52 0.11 6.28
C ILE A 4 -21.16 0.79 6.40
N TYR A 5 -20.73 1.55 5.38
CA TYR A 5 -19.41 2.18 5.38
C TYR A 5 -19.26 3.26 6.46
N LYS A 6 -20.31 4.06 6.71
CA LYS A 6 -20.30 5.06 7.78
C LYS A 6 -20.17 4.47 9.19
N SER A 7 -20.78 3.31 9.41
CA SER A 7 -20.79 2.66 10.73
C SER A 7 -19.72 1.59 10.87
N ALA A 8 -19.00 1.29 9.78
CA ALA A 8 -17.87 0.37 9.82
C ALA A 8 -16.79 0.94 10.73
N TYR A 9 -16.24 0.08 11.60
CA TYR A 9 -15.06 0.43 12.37
C TYR A 9 -13.84 0.59 11.45
N LEU A 10 -13.72 -0.32 10.49
CA LEU A 10 -12.66 -0.35 9.49
C LEU A 10 -13.23 -0.89 8.17
N THR A 11 -12.84 -0.27 7.07
CA THR A 11 -13.10 -0.75 5.71
C THR A 11 -11.81 -1.32 5.12
N LEU A 12 -11.89 -2.54 4.59
CA LEU A 12 -10.78 -3.18 3.89
C LEU A 12 -10.96 -2.95 2.39
N ALA A 13 -9.94 -2.41 1.74
CA ALA A 13 -9.96 -2.13 0.31
C ALA A 13 -8.88 -2.95 -0.40
N ALA A 14 -9.27 -3.82 -1.33
CA ALA A 14 -8.35 -4.53 -2.22
C ALA A 14 -7.85 -3.60 -3.34
N SER A 15 -7.14 -2.53 -2.98
CA SER A 15 -6.88 -1.43 -3.90
C SER A 15 -6.10 -1.82 -5.15
N LYS A 16 -5.22 -2.81 -5.04
CA LYS A 16 -4.46 -3.38 -6.16
C LYS A 16 -5.28 -4.24 -7.15
N THR A 17 -6.52 -4.60 -6.83
CA THR A 17 -7.33 -5.52 -7.64
C THR A 17 -8.48 -4.81 -8.34
N GLU A 18 -8.83 -5.27 -9.53
CA GLU A 18 -9.94 -4.69 -10.31
C GLU A 18 -11.30 -5.07 -9.72
N ASP A 19 -11.42 -6.33 -9.29
CA ASP A 19 -12.67 -6.90 -8.78
C ASP A 19 -12.46 -7.96 -7.69
N SER A 20 -13.55 -8.64 -7.34
CA SER A 20 -13.62 -9.65 -6.27
C SER A 20 -13.15 -11.04 -6.69
N SER A 21 -12.72 -11.24 -7.95
CA SER A 21 -12.12 -12.51 -8.38
C SER A 21 -10.72 -12.71 -7.81
N SER A 22 -10.06 -11.61 -7.43
CA SER A 22 -8.72 -11.60 -6.83
C SER A 22 -8.79 -11.43 -5.31
N GLY A 23 -7.81 -11.99 -4.61
CA GLY A 23 -7.67 -11.89 -3.16
C GLY A 23 -7.03 -10.58 -2.69
N LEU A 24 -7.03 -10.36 -1.38
CA LEU A 24 -6.39 -9.21 -0.73
C LEU A 24 -4.86 -9.28 -0.72
N TYR A 25 -4.30 -10.49 -0.60
CA TYR A 25 -2.86 -10.69 -0.40
C TYR A 25 -2.11 -10.75 -1.72
N SER A 26 -0.89 -10.21 -1.75
CA SER A 26 0.04 -10.39 -2.87
C SER A 26 0.72 -11.74 -2.73
N GLU A 27 0.63 -12.57 -3.78
CA GLU A 27 1.38 -13.82 -3.88
C GLU A 27 2.82 -13.59 -4.37
N GLU A 28 3.13 -12.39 -4.87
CA GLU A 28 4.48 -12.03 -5.28
C GLU A 28 5.42 -12.06 -4.06
N SER A 29 6.52 -12.81 -4.21
CA SER A 29 7.57 -12.89 -3.19
C SER A 29 8.30 -11.55 -3.10
N TRP A 30 8.13 -10.90 -1.96
CA TRP A 30 8.89 -9.73 -1.51
C TRP A 30 10.39 -9.97 -1.73
N THR A 31 10.95 -9.38 -2.80
CA THR A 31 12.39 -9.44 -3.12
C THR A 31 13.14 -8.25 -2.49
N PHE A 32 12.68 -7.79 -1.33
CA PHE A 32 13.39 -6.77 -0.56
C PHE A 32 14.50 -7.44 0.24
N GLU A 33 15.64 -7.67 -0.41
CA GLU A 33 16.84 -8.08 0.30
C GLU A 33 17.32 -6.93 1.19
N THR A 34 17.27 -7.16 2.50
CA THR A 34 17.86 -6.23 3.46
C THR A 34 19.38 -6.21 3.27
N GLN A 35 19.92 -5.05 2.94
CA GLN A 35 21.35 -4.87 2.73
C GLN A 35 22.00 -4.37 4.00
N ARG A 36 23.07 -5.06 4.43
CA ARG A 36 23.94 -4.57 5.50
C ARG A 36 24.86 -3.49 4.92
N ILE A 37 24.77 -2.27 5.45
CA ILE A 37 25.66 -1.19 5.09
C ILE A 37 26.96 -1.37 5.90
N LYS A 38 28.10 -1.44 5.19
CA LYS A 38 29.42 -1.48 5.80
C LYS A 38 29.93 -0.06 5.99
N SER A 39 30.57 0.21 7.13
CA SER A 39 31.26 1.48 7.36
C SER A 39 32.39 1.66 6.33
N ALA A 40 32.49 2.84 5.74
CA ALA A 40 33.55 3.17 4.78
C ALA A 40 34.95 3.04 5.39
N ASP A 41 35.06 3.25 6.70
CA ASP A 41 36.33 3.32 7.43
C ASP A 41 36.74 1.96 8.03
N GLY A 42 35.92 0.91 7.87
CA GLY A 42 36.16 -0.43 8.43
C GLY A 42 36.09 -0.52 9.96
N ILE A 43 35.86 0.60 10.64
CA ILE A 43 35.69 0.66 12.10
C ILE A 43 34.21 0.41 12.40
N ASP A 44 33.89 -0.78 12.89
CA ASP A 44 32.55 -1.24 13.33
C ASP A 44 32.10 -0.55 14.65
N GLY A 45 32.53 0.69 14.90
CA GLY A 45 32.27 1.42 16.15
C GLY A 45 30.87 2.03 16.27
N LEU A 46 30.12 2.10 15.17
CA LEU A 46 28.80 2.76 15.10
C LEU A 46 27.60 1.77 15.09
N GLY A 47 27.85 0.47 15.25
CA GLY A 47 26.81 -0.55 15.18
C GLY A 47 26.47 -0.97 13.75
N THR A 48 25.75 -2.09 13.62
CA THR A 48 25.39 -2.63 12.30
C THR A 48 24.15 -1.92 11.76
N VAL A 49 24.29 -1.24 10.62
CA VAL A 49 23.19 -0.60 9.91
C VAL A 49 22.66 -1.54 8.83
N TYR A 50 21.34 -1.69 8.81
CA TYR A 50 20.61 -2.40 7.77
C TYR A 50 19.74 -1.38 7.02
N ALA A 51 19.69 -1.51 5.71
CA ALA A 51 18.83 -0.71 4.86
C ALA A 51 18.11 -1.59 3.85
N TRP A 52 16.96 -1.11 3.41
CA TRP A 52 16.16 -1.68 2.33
C TRP A 52 15.98 -0.63 1.23
N LYS A 53 15.67 -1.09 0.01
CA LYS A 53 15.22 -0.19 -1.04
C LYS A 53 13.91 0.44 -0.58
N ALA A 54 13.83 1.78 -0.65
CA ALA A 54 12.56 2.46 -0.43
C ALA A 54 11.54 1.98 -1.46
N LEU A 55 10.31 1.73 -1.00
CA LEU A 55 9.19 1.50 -1.91
C LEU A 55 8.99 2.76 -2.76
N ASP A 56 8.66 2.55 -4.03
CA ASP A 56 8.26 3.66 -4.87
C ASP A 56 6.85 4.06 -4.43
N HIS A 57 6.75 5.10 -3.61
CA HIS A 57 5.47 5.56 -3.13
C HIS A 57 4.89 6.51 -4.19
N PRO A 58 3.66 6.28 -4.68
CA PRO A 58 3.04 7.09 -5.73
C PRO A 58 2.66 8.52 -5.32
N LEU A 59 3.29 9.10 -4.28
CA LEU A 59 3.18 10.52 -3.91
C LEU A 59 3.53 11.46 -5.08
N HIS A 60 4.28 10.96 -6.07
CA HIS A 60 4.62 11.65 -7.32
C HIS A 60 4.19 10.91 -8.60
N ALA A 61 3.34 9.88 -8.48
CA ALA A 61 2.87 9.14 -9.64
C ALA A 61 1.93 10.00 -10.49
N SER A 62 2.04 9.83 -11.81
CA SER A 62 1.06 10.30 -12.76
C SER A 62 -0.31 9.68 -12.50
N TRP A 63 -1.34 10.28 -13.08
CA TRP A 63 -2.69 9.71 -13.06
C TRP A 63 -2.71 8.31 -13.69
N GLU A 64 -2.00 8.12 -14.79
CA GLU A 64 -1.89 6.84 -15.49
C GLU A 64 -1.27 5.75 -14.60
N GLU A 65 -0.17 6.05 -13.92
CA GLU A 65 0.47 5.10 -12.99
C GLU A 65 -0.44 4.78 -11.81
N THR A 66 -1.09 5.79 -11.23
CA THR A 66 -2.05 5.62 -10.13
C THR A 66 -3.22 4.72 -10.52
N ARG A 67 -3.70 4.83 -11.77
CA ARG A 67 -4.78 3.99 -12.29
C ARG A 67 -4.35 2.53 -12.41
N GLU A 68 -3.16 2.30 -12.97
CA GLU A 68 -2.64 0.95 -13.17
C GLU A 68 -2.36 0.25 -11.83
N GLU A 69 -1.83 0.98 -10.85
CA GLU A 69 -1.54 0.44 -9.52
C GLU A 69 -2.78 0.26 -8.64
N PHE A 70 -3.79 1.14 -8.79
CA PHE A 70 -4.98 1.16 -7.94
C PHE A 70 -6.30 1.04 -8.73
N PRO A 71 -6.50 -0.07 -9.45
CA PRO A 71 -7.68 -0.26 -10.30
C PRO A 71 -9.01 -0.15 -9.54
N LEU A 72 -9.06 -0.56 -8.27
CA LEU A 72 -10.27 -0.42 -7.43
C LEU A 72 -10.74 1.05 -7.34
N LEU A 73 -9.80 2.00 -7.25
CA LEU A 73 -10.10 3.42 -7.05
C LEU A 73 -10.67 4.09 -8.31
N GLN A 74 -10.61 3.42 -9.48
CA GLN A 74 -11.22 3.92 -10.72
C GLN A 74 -12.74 3.78 -10.73
N ARG A 75 -13.31 2.98 -9.82
CA ARG A 75 -14.75 2.69 -9.79
C ARG A 75 -15.50 3.84 -9.13
N ALA A 76 -16.46 4.42 -9.85
CA ALA A 76 -17.21 5.59 -9.39
C ALA A 76 -17.92 5.38 -8.04
N TRP A 77 -18.42 4.17 -7.75
CA TRP A 77 -19.02 3.88 -6.44
C TRP A 77 -18.00 3.72 -5.32
N VAL A 78 -16.78 3.24 -5.61
CA VAL A 78 -15.71 3.12 -4.60
C VAL A 78 -15.34 4.50 -4.06
N TYR A 79 -15.41 5.54 -4.88
CA TYR A 79 -15.26 6.91 -4.41
C TYR A 79 -16.28 7.26 -3.31
N GLN A 80 -17.54 6.85 -3.47
CA GLN A 80 -18.56 7.05 -2.43
C GLN A 80 -18.27 6.21 -1.19
N GLU A 81 -17.88 4.94 -1.36
CA GLU A 81 -17.54 4.05 -0.24
C GLU A 81 -16.37 4.61 0.58
N ARG A 82 -15.34 5.13 -0.10
CA ARG A 82 -14.18 5.78 0.49
C ARG A 82 -14.56 7.01 1.30
N LEU A 83 -15.33 7.93 0.71
CA LEU A 83 -15.81 9.14 1.40
C LEU A 83 -16.66 8.85 2.64
N LEU A 84 -17.35 7.72 2.68
CA LEU A 84 -18.23 7.34 3.77
C LEU A 84 -17.53 6.59 4.89
N SER A 85 -16.40 5.96 4.58
CA SER A 85 -15.63 5.17 5.54
C SER A 85 -14.83 6.11 6.44
N ARG A 86 -14.79 5.82 7.74
CA ARG A 86 -14.01 6.60 8.70
C ARG A 86 -12.52 6.24 8.69
N GLN A 87 -12.23 4.99 8.36
CA GLN A 87 -10.89 4.41 8.35
C GLN A 87 -10.85 3.35 7.26
N ILE A 88 -9.82 3.39 6.42
CA ILE A 88 -9.65 2.42 5.34
C ILE A 88 -8.24 1.85 5.40
N LEU A 89 -8.16 0.53 5.36
CA LEU A 89 -6.91 -0.19 5.17
C LEU A 89 -6.87 -0.66 3.72
N HIS A 90 -6.00 -0.03 2.94
CA HIS A 90 -5.75 -0.38 1.55
C HIS A 90 -4.71 -1.48 1.47
N PHE A 91 -5.08 -2.57 0.81
CA PHE A 91 -4.17 -3.63 0.37
C PHE A 91 -3.63 -3.24 -1.00
N MET A 92 -2.46 -2.60 -0.99
CA MET A 92 -1.72 -2.27 -2.21
C MET A 92 -0.88 -3.46 -2.64
N LYS A 93 -0.19 -3.33 -3.78
CA LYS A 93 0.70 -4.37 -4.28
C LYS A 93 1.81 -4.68 -3.28
N ASP A 94 2.50 -3.63 -2.81
CA ASP A 94 3.73 -3.69 -2.04
C ASP A 94 3.62 -3.11 -0.62
N GLU A 95 2.43 -2.72 -0.16
CA GLU A 95 2.27 -2.26 1.22
C GLU A 95 0.80 -2.22 1.66
N LEU A 96 0.62 -2.01 2.96
CA LEU A 96 -0.68 -1.62 3.52
C LEU A 96 -0.67 -0.12 3.77
N VAL A 97 -1.65 0.59 3.22
CA VAL A 97 -1.80 2.03 3.44
C VAL A 97 -3.03 2.28 4.31
N TRP A 98 -2.86 3.08 5.34
CA TRP A 98 -3.93 3.49 6.24
C TRP A 98 -4.43 4.90 5.89
N GLU A 99 -5.74 5.03 5.70
CA GLU A 99 -6.42 6.28 5.41
C GLU A 99 -7.40 6.63 6.55
N CYS A 100 -7.40 7.91 6.97
CA CYS A 100 -8.26 8.49 8.03
C CYS A 100 -8.94 9.77 7.56
#